data_AF-A0A957PRC6-F1
#
_entry.id   AF-A0A957PRC6-F1
#
_cell.length_a   1.000
_cell.length_b   1.000
_cell.length_c   1.000
_cell.angle_alpha   90.00
_cell.angle_beta   90.00
_cell.angle_gamma   90.00
#
_symmetry.space_group_name_H-M   'P 1'
#
loop_
_entity.id
_entity.type
_entity.pdbx_description
1 polymer ?
#
loop_
_entity_poly.entity_id
_entity_poly.type
_entity_poly.pdbx_seq_one_letter_code
_entity_poly.pdbx_strand_id
1 'polypeptide(L)'
;MAGIVTEKQKRILFITLSIFGVILILFFGIRALKAFRKFEGHRPPPFAEELQTDVETIEDWMTIPFISHNFGTPPELLFGSLNIDPRENHKKSLKELNDEFFPEADGYVLTTIKATVLAHQPPPMPDTPAIPSPTP
;
A
#
# COMPACT_ATOMS: atom_id res chain seq x y z
N MET A 1 -59.58 -11.23 -7.23
CA MET A 1 -59.23 -12.28 -8.21
C MET A 1 -57.92 -12.93 -7.77
N ALA A 2 -57.97 -14.07 -7.08
CA ALA A 2 -56.77 -14.79 -6.67
C ALA A 2 -56.30 -15.65 -7.86
N GLY A 3 -55.23 -15.21 -8.54
CA GLY A 3 -54.61 -15.98 -9.61
C GLY A 3 -53.98 -17.24 -9.03
N ILE A 4 -54.45 -18.41 -9.45
CA ILE A 4 -53.89 -19.70 -9.04
C ILE A 4 -52.50 -19.82 -9.70
N VAL A 5 -51.45 -19.51 -8.94
CA VAL A 5 -50.07 -19.66 -9.40
C VAL A 5 -49.77 -21.15 -9.50
N THR A 6 -49.58 -21.63 -10.73
CA THR A 6 -49.32 -23.05 -11.01
C THR A 6 -47.94 -23.49 -10.48
N GLU A 7 -47.79 -24.77 -10.14
CA GLU A 7 -46.51 -25.32 -9.65
C GLU A 7 -45.35 -25.08 -10.62
N LYS A 8 -45.63 -25.07 -11.94
CA LYS A 8 -44.65 -24.68 -12.96
C LYS A 8 -44.21 -23.22 -12.81
N GLN A 9 -45.14 -22.30 -12.56
CA GLN A 9 -44.82 -20.88 -12.36
C GLN A 9 -44.00 -20.66 -11.08
N LYS A 10 -44.33 -21.34 -9.98
CA LYS A 10 -43.52 -21.27 -8.74
C LYS A 10 -42.10 -21.78 -8.95
N ARG A 11 -41.94 -22.90 -9.67
CA ARG A 11 -40.62 -23.46 -10.01
C ARG A 11 -39.81 -22.51 -10.88
N ILE A 12 -40.44 -21.92 -11.91
CA ILE A 12 -39.79 -20.94 -12.77
C ILE A 12 -39.33 -19.75 -11.95
N LEU A 13 -40.20 -19.19 -11.09
CA LEU A 13 -39.89 -18.02 -10.28
C LEU A 13 -38.70 -18.27 -9.33
N PHE A 14 -38.68 -19.43 -8.67
CA PHE A 14 -37.54 -19.85 -7.84
C PHE A 14 -36.25 -20.00 -8.64
N ILE A 15 -36.32 -20.64 -9.81
CA ILE A 15 -35.14 -20.84 -10.68
C ILE A 15 -34.61 -19.48 -11.14
N THR A 16 -35.48 -18.58 -11.61
CA THR A 16 -35.08 -17.25 -12.08
C THR A 16 -34.47 -16.43 -10.95
N LEU A 17 -35.07 -16.45 -9.75
CA LEU A 17 -34.57 -15.72 -8.60
C LEU A 17 -33.22 -16.25 -8.12
N SER A 18 -33.05 -17.57 -8.09
CA SER A 18 -31.80 -18.20 -7.67
C SER A 18 -30.67 -17.90 -8.67
N ILE A 19 -30.94 -18.00 -9.97
CA ILE A 19 -29.98 -17.63 -11.02
C ILE A 19 -29.59 -16.15 -10.90
N PHE A 20 -30.57 -15.27 -10.66
CA PHE A 20 -30.31 -13.84 -10.49
C PHE A 20 -29.40 -13.55 -9.29
N GLY A 21 -29.63 -14.23 -8.16
CA GLY A 21 -28.76 -14.14 -6.98
C GLY A 21 -27.33 -14.59 -7.27
N VAL A 22 -27.16 -15.73 -7.95
CA VAL A 22 -25.83 -16.24 -8.33
C VAL A 22 -25.10 -15.27 -9.26
N ILE A 23 -25.81 -14.70 -10.25
CA ILE A 23 -25.24 -13.72 -11.18
C ILE A 23 -24.77 -12.48 -10.42
N LEU A 24 -25.56 -11.97 -9.48
CA LEU A 24 -25.18 -10.82 -8.66
C LEU A 24 -23.96 -11.12 -7.79
N ILE A 25 -23.91 -12.27 -7.13
CA ILE A 25 -22.77 -12.68 -6.30
C ILE A 25 -21.50 -12.80 -7.15
N LEU A 26 -21.57 -13.43 -8.33
CA LEU A 26 -20.42 -13.53 -9.23
C LEU A 26 -19.97 -12.15 -9.72
N PHE A 27 -20.91 -11.32 -10.16
CA PHE A 27 -20.62 -10.00 -10.72
C PHE A 27 -19.98 -9.08 -9.68
N PHE A 28 -20.58 -8.99 -8.49
CA PHE A 28 -20.04 -8.19 -7.39
C PHE A 28 -18.75 -8.80 -6.81
N GLY A 29 -18.66 -10.12 -6.68
CA GLY A 29 -17.47 -10.81 -6.20
C GLY A 29 -16.26 -10.57 -7.10
N ILE A 30 -16.41 -10.75 -8.42
CA ILE A 30 -15.34 -10.49 -9.40
C ILE A 30 -14.99 -9.00 -9.43
N ARG A 31 -15.98 -8.10 -9.37
CA ARG A 31 -15.73 -6.66 -9.38
C ARG A 31 -14.96 -6.20 -8.14
N ALA A 32 -15.32 -6.71 -6.95
CA ALA A 32 -14.61 -6.43 -5.71
C ALA A 32 -13.19 -6.99 -5.76
N LEU A 33 -13.01 -8.26 -6.16
CA LEU A 33 -11.68 -8.87 -6.31
C LEU A 33 -10.81 -8.13 -7.33
N LYS A 34 -11.39 -7.64 -8.43
CA LYS A 34 -10.68 -6.88 -9.45
C LYS A 34 -10.31 -5.47 -8.97
N ALA A 35 -11.12 -4.84 -8.12
CA ALA A 35 -10.78 -3.56 -7.50
C ALA A 35 -9.64 -3.73 -6.49
N PHE A 36 -9.70 -4.75 -5.63
CA PHE A 36 -8.63 -5.04 -4.66
C PHE A 36 -7.29 -5.42 -5.34
N ARG A 37 -7.32 -6.19 -6.43
CA ARG A 37 -6.12 -6.50 -7.22
C ARG A 37 -5.54 -5.29 -7.96
N LYS A 38 -6.29 -4.20 -8.13
CA LYS A 38 -5.81 -2.97 -8.79
C LYS A 38 -5.10 -2.00 -7.82
N PHE A 39 -5.22 -2.22 -6.51
CA PHE A 39 -4.48 -1.47 -5.51
C PHE A 39 -3.06 -2.04 -5.24
N GLU A 40 -2.75 -3.26 -5.68
CA GLU A 40 -1.39 -3.82 -5.65
C GLU A 40 -0.47 -3.27 -6.75
N GLY A 41 -0.99 -2.43 -7.67
CA GLY A 41 -0.30 -2.01 -8.89
C GLY A 41 -0.31 -0.51 -9.15
N HIS A 42 -0.38 0.34 -8.12
CA HIS A 42 -0.06 1.76 -8.31
C HIS A 42 1.46 1.91 -8.41
N ARG A 43 1.99 1.66 -9.61
CA ARG A 43 3.24 2.27 -10.06
C ARG A 43 3.01 3.79 -9.94
N PRO A 44 3.70 4.51 -9.05
CA PRO A 44 3.52 5.94 -8.94
C PRO A 44 3.83 6.60 -10.30
N PRO A 45 3.22 7.76 -10.60
CA PRO A 45 3.54 8.53 -11.80
C PRO A 45 5.06 8.78 -11.90
N PRO A 46 5.62 8.97 -13.11
CA PRO A 46 7.05 9.13 -13.35
C PRO A 46 7.58 10.52 -12.91
N PHE A 47 7.22 10.98 -11.71
CA PHE A 47 7.66 12.24 -11.12
C PHE A 47 8.29 12.03 -9.74
N ALA A 48 9.21 11.06 -9.63
CA ALA A 48 10.08 10.91 -8.46
C ALA A 48 11.54 10.96 -8.92
N GLU A 49 11.94 12.10 -9.48
CA GLU A 49 13.36 12.40 -9.74
C GLU A 49 14.04 13.13 -8.56
N GLU A 50 13.29 13.48 -7.51
CA GLU A 50 13.85 14.05 -6.28
C GLU A 50 13.72 13.01 -5.17
N LEU A 51 14.81 12.27 -4.92
CA LEU A 51 14.96 11.47 -3.70
C LEU A 51 14.79 12.42 -2.51
N GLN A 52 13.73 12.23 -1.73
CA GLN A 52 13.52 13.02 -0.53
C GLN A 52 14.66 12.68 0.43
N THR A 53 15.59 13.61 0.61
CA THR A 53 16.76 13.40 1.48
C THR A 53 16.39 13.69 2.95
N ASP A 54 15.22 14.28 3.22
CA ASP A 54 14.80 14.62 4.56
C ASP A 54 14.02 13.50 5.27
N VAL A 55 14.72 12.82 6.19
CA VAL A 55 14.23 11.72 7.02
C VAL A 55 13.07 12.14 7.92
N GLU A 56 12.93 13.43 8.24
CA GLU A 56 11.81 13.92 9.05
C GLU A 56 10.46 13.85 8.32
N THR A 57 10.48 13.74 6.99
CA THR A 57 9.28 13.56 6.17
C THR A 57 8.68 12.15 6.30
N ILE A 58 9.40 11.20 6.92
CA ILE A 58 8.87 9.87 7.18
C ILE A 58 7.80 9.94 8.27
N GLU A 59 6.59 9.56 7.89
CA GLU A 59 5.39 9.58 8.74
C GLU A 59 4.93 8.15 9.07
N ASP A 60 4.14 8.01 10.14
CA ASP A 60 3.67 6.73 10.68
C ASP A 60 2.71 5.97 9.74
N TRP A 61 1.97 6.69 8.90
CA TRP A 61 1.07 6.12 7.90
C TRP A 61 1.80 5.51 6.70
N MET A 62 3.10 5.80 6.50
CA MET A 62 3.86 5.31 5.36
C MET A 62 4.15 3.81 5.47
N THR A 63 4.38 3.14 4.34
CA THR A 63 4.77 1.72 4.28
C THR A 63 6.26 1.58 3.99
N ILE A 64 6.87 0.47 4.42
CA ILE A 64 8.29 0.19 4.16
C ILE A 64 8.65 0.22 2.66
N PRO A 65 7.86 -0.38 1.74
CA PRO A 65 8.15 -0.29 0.30
C PRO A 65 8.06 1.15 -0.25
N PHE A 66 7.15 1.97 0.29
CA PHE A 66 7.03 3.38 -0.10
C PHE A 66 8.27 4.18 0.32
N ILE A 67 8.70 4.01 1.57
CA ILE A 67 9.90 4.65 2.11
C ILE A 67 11.13 4.19 1.32
N SER A 68 11.22 2.89 1.05
CA SER A 68 12.30 2.32 0.26
C SER A 68 12.44 2.99 -1.11
N HIS A 69 11.31 3.21 -1.79
CA HIS A 69 11.30 3.86 -3.10
C HIS A 69 11.69 5.35 -3.06
N ASN A 70 11.18 6.10 -2.07
CA ASN A 70 11.39 7.55 -1.99
C ASN A 70 12.74 7.96 -1.42
N PHE A 71 13.29 7.16 -0.51
CA PHE A 71 14.55 7.43 0.18
C PHE A 71 15.72 6.59 -0.36
N GLY A 72 15.49 5.78 -1.40
CA GLY A 72 16.52 4.96 -2.04
C GLY A 72 17.12 3.87 -1.14
N THR A 73 16.44 3.50 -0.06
CA THR A 73 16.92 2.47 0.89
C THR A 73 16.31 1.11 0.54
N PRO A 74 17.09 0.03 0.40
CA PRO A 74 16.55 -1.31 0.12
C PRO A 74 15.52 -1.75 1.18
N PRO A 75 14.35 -2.28 0.77
CA PRO A 75 13.31 -2.67 1.72
C PRO A 75 13.76 -3.82 2.61
N GLU A 76 14.66 -4.69 2.14
CA GLU A 76 15.21 -5.81 2.92
C GLU A 76 15.99 -5.32 4.15
N LEU A 77 16.66 -4.17 4.06
CA LEU A 77 17.37 -3.56 5.18
C LEU A 77 16.40 -2.98 6.21
N LEU A 78 15.31 -2.36 5.75
CA LEU A 78 14.27 -1.78 6.59
C LEU A 78 13.46 -2.87 7.33
N PHE A 79 13.11 -3.96 6.66
CA PHE A 79 12.48 -5.12 7.32
C PHE A 79 13.46 -5.84 8.25
N GLY A 80 14.72 -5.95 7.84
CA GLY A 80 15.80 -6.56 8.63
C GLY A 80 16.08 -5.84 9.94
N SER A 81 16.04 -4.50 9.97
CA SER A 81 16.26 -3.73 11.20
C SER A 81 15.16 -3.92 12.24
N LEU A 82 13.95 -4.29 11.79
CA LEU A 82 12.81 -4.60 12.66
C LEU A 82 12.69 -6.10 12.97
N ASN A 83 13.49 -6.95 12.31
CA ASN A 83 13.40 -8.41 12.40
C ASN A 83 11.99 -8.94 12.04
N ILE A 84 11.35 -8.32 11.04
CA ILE A 84 10.00 -8.66 10.55
C ILE A 84 10.09 -9.31 9.16
N ASP A 85 9.29 -10.35 8.90
CA ASP A 85 9.23 -10.98 7.57
C ASP A 85 8.47 -10.08 6.56
N PRO A 86 9.05 -9.77 5.39
CA PRO A 86 8.42 -8.89 4.39
C PRO A 86 7.20 -9.50 3.67
N ARG A 87 7.03 -10.82 3.65
CA ARG A 87 6.01 -11.51 2.81
C ARG A 87 4.60 -11.13 3.19
N GLU A 88 4.32 -10.96 4.47
CA GLU A 88 2.96 -10.62 4.96
C GLU A 88 2.82 -9.16 5.40
N ASN A 89 3.95 -8.45 5.52
CA ASN A 89 4.01 -7.13 6.15
C ASN A 89 4.28 -5.97 5.17
N HIS A 90 4.48 -6.26 3.88
CA HIS A 90 4.76 -5.24 2.85
C HIS A 90 3.64 -4.21 2.63
N LYS A 91 2.39 -4.54 2.99
CA LYS A 91 1.24 -3.62 2.85
C LYS A 91 0.94 -2.81 4.10
N LYS A 92 1.54 -3.15 5.23
CA LYS A 92 1.24 -2.53 6.52
C LYS A 92 1.97 -1.20 6.64
N SER A 93 1.29 -0.22 7.22
CA SER A 93 1.90 1.05 7.61
C SER A 93 2.88 0.86 8.77
N LEU A 94 3.81 1.81 8.97
CA LEU A 94 4.72 1.77 10.11
C LEU A 94 3.95 1.73 11.44
N LYS A 95 2.83 2.46 11.52
CA LYS A 95 1.93 2.44 12.67
C LYS A 95 1.34 1.04 12.92
N GLU A 96 0.76 0.42 11.90
CA GLU A 96 0.21 -0.94 12.02
C GLU A 96 1.28 -1.96 12.41
N LEU A 97 2.49 -1.84 11.87
CA LEU A 97 3.62 -2.67 12.25
C LEU A 97 4.03 -2.45 13.71
N ASN A 98 3.98 -1.21 14.20
CA ASN A 98 4.27 -0.89 15.59
C ASN A 98 3.21 -1.50 16.52
N ASP A 99 1.94 -1.33 16.21
CA ASP A 99 0.82 -1.83 17.01
C ASP A 99 0.80 -3.37 17.09
N GLU A 100 1.25 -4.06 16.03
CA GLU A 100 1.24 -5.53 15.95
C GLU A 100 2.47 -6.19 16.56
N PHE A 101 3.67 -5.68 16.29
CA PHE A 101 4.92 -6.32 16.71
C PHE A 101 5.56 -5.67 17.95
N PHE A 102 5.26 -4.39 18.20
CA PHE A 102 5.85 -3.60 19.28
C PHE A 102 4.81 -2.80 20.07
N PRO A 103 3.72 -3.43 20.56
CA PRO A 103 2.65 -2.72 21.27
C PRO A 103 3.10 -2.04 22.57
N GLU A 104 4.23 -2.46 23.13
CA GLU A 104 4.80 -1.91 24.36
C GLU A 104 5.64 -0.64 24.13
N ALA A 105 6.04 -0.38 22.88
CA ALA A 105 6.95 0.71 22.52
C ALA A 105 6.34 1.55 21.39
N ASP A 106 5.62 2.60 21.78
CA ASP A 106 4.99 3.51 20.82
C ASP A 106 6.05 4.23 19.95
N GLY A 107 5.82 4.24 18.64
CA GLY A 107 6.74 4.86 17.66
C GLY A 107 8.12 4.18 17.51
N TYR A 108 8.33 2.98 18.07
CA TYR A 108 9.59 2.24 17.93
C TYR A 108 9.93 1.93 16.47
N VAL A 109 8.93 1.50 15.70
CA VAL A 109 9.10 1.20 14.27
C VAL A 109 9.50 2.45 13.50
N LEU A 110 8.83 3.57 13.74
CA LEU A 110 9.11 4.84 13.06
C LEU A 110 10.53 5.33 13.32
N THR A 111 10.93 5.36 14.59
CA THR A 111 12.27 5.80 15.00
C THR A 111 13.37 4.90 14.45
N THR A 112 13.16 3.58 14.45
CA THR A 112 14.11 2.61 13.90
C THR A 112 14.27 2.76 12.40
N ILE A 113 13.17 2.97 11.67
CA ILE A 113 13.20 3.18 10.21
C ILE A 113 13.89 4.50 9.87
N LYS A 114 13.56 5.60 10.57
CA LYS A 114 14.26 6.89 10.42
C LYS A 114 15.77 6.73 10.62
N ALA A 115 16.18 6.06 11.69
CA ALA A 115 17.60 5.80 11.96
C ALA A 115 18.26 4.93 10.88
N THR A 116 17.56 3.91 10.37
CA THR A 116 18.08 3.02 9.32
C THR A 116 18.27 3.75 8.00
N VAL A 117 17.29 4.58 7.60
CA VAL A 117 17.38 5.40 6.40
C VAL A 117 18.53 6.41 6.52
N LEU A 118 18.64 7.09 7.66
CA LEU A 118 19.71 8.06 7.92
C LEU A 118 21.10 7.41 7.87
N ALA A 119 21.24 6.19 8.40
CA ALA A 119 22.49 5.43 8.34
C ALA A 119 22.85 4.97 6.92
N HIS A 120 21.86 4.83 6.03
CA HIS A 120 22.07 4.38 4.66
C HIS A 120 22.21 5.52 3.64
N GLN A 121 21.78 6.74 3.99
CA GLN A 121 21.91 7.88 3.11
C GLN A 121 23.39 8.20 2.82
N PRO A 122 23.77 8.38 1.54
CA PRO A 122 25.08 8.92 1.22
C PRO A 122 25.21 10.33 1.80
N PRO A 123 26.42 10.77 2.22
CA PRO A 123 26.60 12.13 2.70
C PRO A 123 26.09 13.12 1.65
N PRO A 124 25.36 14.18 2.04
CA PRO A 124 24.88 15.18 1.10
C PRO A 124 26.09 15.70 0.31
N MET A 125 26.07 15.53 -1.01
CA MET A 125 27.08 16.14 -1.86
C MET A 125 27.00 17.66 -1.64
N PRO A 126 28.13 18.34 -1.36
CA PRO A 126 28.12 19.79 -1.27
C PRO A 126 27.51 20.36 -2.56
N ASP A 127 26.59 21.31 -2.41
CA ASP A 127 26.00 22.05 -3.51
C ASP A 127 27.10 22.40 -4.52
N THR A 128 26.99 21.87 -5.74
CA THR A 128 27.87 22.34 -6.81
C THR A 128 27.54 23.83 -6.96
N PRO A 129 28.50 24.76 -6.74
CA PRO A 129 28.22 26.17 -6.86
C PRO A 129 27.59 26.41 -8.23
N ALA A 130 26.39 26.99 -8.26
CA ALA A 130 25.72 27.38 -9.48
C ALA A 130 26.73 28.10 -10.36
N ILE A 131 27.10 27.49 -11.49
CA ILE A 131 27.95 28.14 -12.49
C ILE A 131 27.16 29.39 -12.91
N PRO A 132 27.63 30.62 -12.63
CA PRO A 132 26.90 31.81 -13.01
C PRO A 132 26.74 31.79 -14.53
N SER A 133 25.49 31.80 -14.99
CA SER A 133 25.19 31.86 -16.43
C SER A 133 25.87 33.10 -17.03
N PRO A 134 26.65 32.97 -18.12
CA PRO A 134 27.22 34.13 -18.78
C PRO A 134 26.08 34.99 -19.34
N THR A 135 26.03 36.25 -18.89
CA THR A 135 25.09 37.27 -19.37
C THR A 135 25.45 37.64 -20.82
N PRO A 136 24.47 37.83 -21.73
CA PRO A 136 24.70 38.11 -23.15
C PRO A 136 25.44 39.42 -23.43
#